data_AF-A0A8I0P7T6-F1
#
_entry.id   AF-A0A8I0P7T6-F1
#
_cell.length_a   1.000
_cell.length_b   1.000
_cell.length_c   1.000
_cell.angle_alpha   90.00
_cell.angle_beta   90.00
_cell.angle_gamma   90.00
#
_symmetry.space_group_name_H-M   'P 1'
#
loop_
_entity.id
_entity.type
_entity.pdbx_description
1 polymer ?
#
loop_
_entity_poly.entity_id
_entity_poly.type
_entity_poly.pdbx_seq_one_letter_code
_entity_poly.pdbx_strand_id
1 'polypeptide(L)'
;MRIRIDAVDLPGRTRPASADGRVPAYDNLHVAVQRRDRPAELLDPQPGDAPSATWTLECTASTSADGIGIKGPYVQDRLGRRFVYLSWGTVDVSGTFTMFRRAKLMLDVIPAEVLAVAARDGLLVGRLGLTDPQGGPLCARVEPPLITWTAGRAE
;
A
#
# COMPACT_ATOMS: atom_id res chain seq x y z
N MET A 1 7.94 6.55 -14.71
CA MET A 1 7.42 5.19 -14.45
C MET A 1 6.28 5.33 -13.46
N ARG A 2 5.25 4.50 -13.52
CA ARG A 2 4.16 4.48 -12.55
C ARG A 2 4.21 3.19 -11.73
N ILE A 3 3.84 3.27 -10.46
CA ILE A 3 3.45 2.09 -9.67
C ILE A 3 1.93 2.10 -9.58
N ARG A 4 1.28 1.04 -10.04
CA ARG A 4 -0.15 0.82 -9.82
C ARG A 4 -0.35 -0.25 -8.76
N ILE A 5 -1.17 0.04 -7.76
CA ILE A 5 -1.54 -0.90 -6.71
C ILE A 5 -2.99 -1.26 -6.97
N ASP A 6 -3.25 -2.53 -7.32
CA ASP A 6 -4.60 -3.06 -7.54
C ASP A 6 -4.95 -3.95 -6.34
N ALA A 7 -5.93 -3.55 -5.55
CA ALA A 7 -6.28 -4.20 -4.30
C ALA A 7 -7.73 -4.72 -4.30
N VAL A 8 -7.92 -5.89 -3.71
CA VAL A 8 -9.23 -6.56 -3.53
C VAL A 8 -9.35 -7.06 -2.09
N ASP A 9 -10.47 -7.72 -1.77
CA ASP A 9 -10.67 -8.39 -0.47
C ASP A 9 -10.43 -7.43 0.70
N LEU A 10 -11.18 -6.33 0.73
CA LEU A 10 -11.11 -5.35 1.81
C LEU A 10 -11.87 -5.86 3.04
N PRO A 11 -11.43 -5.51 4.28
CA PRO A 11 -11.88 -6.14 5.52
C PRO A 11 -13.27 -5.69 6.00
N GLY A 12 -13.96 -4.84 5.23
CA GLY A 12 -15.21 -4.21 5.61
C GLY A 12 -15.02 -2.88 6.37
N ARG A 13 -16.16 -2.31 6.78
CA ARG A 13 -16.25 -0.98 7.41
C ARG A 13 -16.01 -0.97 8.90
N THR A 14 -16.01 -2.14 9.52
CA THR A 14 -15.95 -2.31 10.96
C THR A 14 -14.93 -3.37 11.32
N ARG A 15 -14.25 -3.17 12.45
CA ARG A 15 -13.42 -4.18 13.09
C ARG A 15 -13.87 -4.28 14.54
N PRO A 16 -14.35 -5.44 15.01
CA PRO A 16 -14.71 -5.61 16.41
C PRO A 16 -13.46 -5.48 17.30
N ALA A 17 -13.68 -5.13 18.56
CA ALA A 17 -12.61 -5.14 19.55
C ALA A 17 -12.03 -6.56 19.69
N SER A 18 -10.73 -6.66 19.99
CA SER A 18 -10.14 -7.96 20.28
C SER A 18 -10.69 -8.52 21.59
N ALA A 19 -10.81 -9.85 21.69
CA ALA A 19 -11.33 -10.52 22.89
C ALA A 19 -10.50 -10.24 24.16
N ASP A 20 -9.20 -9.94 23.99
CA ASP A 20 -8.29 -9.56 25.08
C ASP A 20 -8.32 -8.05 25.42
N GLY A 21 -9.19 -7.28 24.75
CA GLY A 21 -9.39 -5.83 24.98
C GLY A 21 -8.24 -4.93 24.54
N ARG A 22 -7.17 -5.47 23.92
CA ARG A 22 -5.99 -4.70 23.53
C ARG A 22 -6.18 -3.87 22.27
N VAL A 23 -7.11 -4.28 21.41
CA VAL A 23 -7.46 -3.58 20.17
C VAL A 23 -8.90 -3.07 20.32
N PRO A 24 -9.14 -1.75 20.27
CA PRO A 24 -10.49 -1.22 20.34
C PRO A 24 -11.29 -1.58 19.10
N ALA A 25 -12.61 -1.46 19.19
CA ALA A 25 -13.47 -1.51 18.02
C ALA A 25 -13.22 -0.28 17.14
N TYR A 26 -13.30 -0.48 15.83
CA TYR A 26 -13.23 0.59 14.84
C TYR A 26 -14.43 0.53 13.92
N ASP A 27 -14.94 1.68 13.54
CA ASP A 27 -15.98 1.87 12.53
C ASP A 27 -15.48 2.82 11.44
N ASN A 28 -16.27 2.96 10.38
CA ASN A 28 -15.99 3.86 9.26
C ASN A 28 -14.56 3.67 8.69
N LEU A 29 -14.12 2.41 8.59
CA LEU A 29 -12.78 2.07 8.14
C LEU A 29 -12.53 2.52 6.70
N HIS A 30 -11.34 3.08 6.48
CA HIS A 30 -10.81 3.47 5.18
C HIS A 30 -9.33 3.11 5.06
N VAL A 31 -8.88 2.94 3.82
CA VAL A 31 -7.47 2.73 3.44
C VAL A 31 -7.01 3.78 2.44
N ALA A 32 -5.79 4.27 2.58
CA ALA A 32 -5.21 5.23 1.64
C ALA A 32 -3.70 5.01 1.49
N VAL A 33 -3.12 5.49 0.39
CA VAL A 33 -1.65 5.52 0.24
C VAL A 33 -1.10 6.76 0.96
N GLN A 34 -0.16 6.56 1.88
CA GLN A 34 0.41 7.65 2.68
C GLN A 34 1.63 8.27 1.99
N ARG A 35 1.65 9.61 1.88
CA ARG A 35 2.81 10.33 1.37
C ARG A 35 4.01 10.17 2.30
N ARG A 36 5.20 10.11 1.70
CA ARG A 36 6.48 10.14 2.42
C ARG A 36 6.62 11.48 3.15
N ASP A 37 7.07 11.40 4.41
CA ASP A 37 7.37 12.54 5.29
C ASP A 37 6.18 13.47 5.58
N ARG A 38 4.97 13.12 5.14
CA ARG A 38 3.73 13.87 5.37
C ARG A 38 2.57 12.92 5.69
N PRO A 39 2.49 12.38 6.94
CA PRO A 39 1.53 11.33 7.29
C PRO A 39 0.05 11.70 7.12
N ALA A 40 -0.29 12.99 7.20
CA ALA A 40 -1.64 13.49 6.99
C ALA A 40 -2.02 13.62 5.49
N GLU A 41 -1.04 13.60 4.59
CA GLU A 41 -1.31 13.62 3.14
C GLU A 41 -1.55 12.19 2.65
N LEU A 42 -2.83 11.86 2.48
CA LEU A 42 -3.32 10.58 2.02
C LEU A 42 -3.81 10.70 0.58
N LEU A 43 -3.36 9.80 -0.28
CA LEU A 43 -3.84 9.70 -1.65
C LEU A 43 -5.09 8.82 -1.69
N ASP A 44 -6.19 9.44 -2.13
CA ASP A 44 -7.46 8.80 -2.49
C ASP A 44 -7.93 7.74 -1.47
N PRO A 45 -8.40 8.16 -0.28
CA PRO A 45 -8.92 7.22 0.72
C PRO A 45 -10.12 6.43 0.19
N GLN A 46 -10.06 5.11 0.33
CA GLN A 46 -11.07 4.16 -0.12
C GLN A 46 -11.81 3.53 1.06
N PRO A 47 -13.15 3.41 1.02
CA PRO A 47 -13.92 2.71 2.05
C PRO A 47 -13.49 1.26 2.21
N GLY A 48 -13.47 0.76 3.45
CA GLY A 48 -13.10 -0.61 3.76
C GLY A 48 -14.03 -1.70 3.23
N ASP A 49 -15.21 -1.36 2.70
CA ASP A 49 -16.13 -2.26 2.01
C ASP A 49 -16.18 -2.05 0.49
N ALA A 50 -15.30 -1.22 -0.07
CA ALA A 50 -15.21 -1.09 -1.52
C ALA A 50 -14.87 -2.46 -2.13
N PRO A 51 -15.45 -2.82 -3.29
CA PRO A 51 -15.18 -4.10 -3.95
C PRO A 51 -13.71 -4.24 -4.38
N SER A 52 -13.05 -3.10 -4.64
CA SER A 52 -11.64 -2.99 -4.98
C SER A 52 -11.14 -1.58 -4.70
N ALA A 53 -9.83 -1.41 -4.58
CA ALA A 53 -9.17 -0.12 -4.52
C ALA A 53 -8.00 -0.07 -5.52
N THR A 54 -7.75 1.08 -6.13
CA THR A 54 -6.63 1.25 -7.06
C THR A 54 -5.95 2.58 -6.87
N TRP A 55 -4.64 2.57 -6.72
CA TRP A 55 -3.82 3.78 -6.64
C TRP A 55 -2.72 3.76 -7.70
N THR A 56 -2.50 4.90 -8.33
CA THR A 56 -1.39 5.10 -9.27
C THR A 56 -0.42 6.14 -8.73
N LEU A 57 0.84 5.75 -8.60
CA LEU A 57 1.90 6.55 -7.99
C LEU A 57 2.93 6.92 -9.04
N GLU A 58 3.10 8.22 -9.28
CA GLU A 58 4.16 8.72 -10.16
C GLU A 58 5.53 8.50 -9.50
N CYS A 59 6.44 7.87 -10.25
CA CYS A 59 7.77 7.46 -9.78
C CYS A 59 8.85 7.66 -10.86
N THR A 60 10.09 7.74 -10.39
CA THR A 60 11.29 7.70 -11.22
C THR A 60 12.03 6.39 -10.97
N ALA A 61 12.39 5.69 -12.05
CA ALA A 61 13.31 4.57 -12.02
C ALA A 61 14.70 5.04 -12.47
N SER A 62 15.74 4.63 -11.75
CA SER A 62 17.14 4.94 -12.08
C SER A 62 17.97 3.67 -12.00
N THR A 63 18.67 3.33 -13.09
CA THR A 63 19.58 2.19 -13.12
C THR A 63 20.94 2.56 -12.52
N SER A 64 21.49 1.71 -11.66
CA SER A 64 22.86 1.80 -11.14
C SER A 64 23.54 0.42 -11.14
N ALA A 65 24.81 0.37 -10.71
CA ALA A 65 25.55 -0.88 -10.53
C ALA A 65 24.88 -1.82 -9.50
N ASP A 66 24.15 -1.26 -8.54
CA ASP A 66 23.43 -2.00 -7.49
C ASP A 66 22.02 -2.44 -7.92
N GLY A 67 21.65 -2.20 -9.18
CA GLY A 67 20.34 -2.52 -9.76
C GLY A 67 19.46 -1.30 -9.99
N ILE A 68 18.15 -1.52 -10.12
CA ILE A 68 17.20 -0.43 -10.40
C ILE A 68 16.69 0.15 -9.08
N GLY A 69 16.83 1.47 -8.95
CA GLY A 69 16.26 2.24 -7.87
C GLY A 69 14.94 2.89 -8.24
N ILE A 70 13.99 2.88 -7.30
CA ILE A 70 12.70 3.56 -7.44
C ILE A 70 12.63 4.70 -6.44
N LYS A 71 12.23 5.89 -6.91
CA LYS A 71 11.97 7.07 -6.08
C LYS A 71 10.63 7.69 -6.44
N GLY A 72 9.97 8.31 -5.48
CA GLY A 72 8.70 9.01 -5.68
C GLY A 72 8.15 9.58 -4.37
N PRO A 73 7.13 10.44 -4.42
CA PRO A 73 6.57 11.09 -3.23
C PRO A 73 5.88 10.11 -2.26
N TYR A 74 5.50 8.92 -2.74
CA TYR A 74 4.87 7.86 -1.93
C TYR A 74 5.80 6.69 -1.63
N VAL A 75 7.02 6.69 -2.19
CA VAL A 75 8.04 5.68 -1.92
C VAL A 75 8.80 6.08 -0.66
N GLN A 76 8.65 5.27 0.38
CA GLN A 76 9.38 5.40 1.62
C GLN A 76 10.80 4.88 1.44
N ASP A 77 11.75 5.52 2.10
CA ASP A 77 13.15 5.10 2.14
C ASP A 77 13.66 5.30 3.57
N ARG A 78 13.62 4.23 4.37
CA ARG A 78 13.91 4.26 5.81
C ARG A 78 14.70 3.00 6.18
N LEU A 79 15.78 3.17 6.95
CA LEU A 79 16.63 2.07 7.44
C LEU A 79 17.11 1.15 6.30
N GLY A 80 17.43 1.72 5.12
CA GLY A 80 17.88 0.98 3.95
C GLY A 80 16.80 0.13 3.26
N ARG A 81 15.52 0.37 3.57
CA ARG A 81 14.38 -0.36 3.00
C ARG A 81 13.47 0.58 2.23
N ARG A 82 12.99 0.09 1.09
CA ARG A 82 12.05 0.81 0.22
C ARG A 82 10.70 0.14 0.21
N PHE A 83 9.65 0.92 0.43
CA PHE A 83 8.28 0.41 0.51
C PHE A 83 7.26 1.51 0.26
N VAL A 84 6.00 1.14 -0.01
CA VAL A 84 4.86 2.06 -0.02
C VAL A 84 4.03 1.84 1.24
N TYR A 85 3.54 2.90 1.88
CA TYR A 85 2.62 2.77 3.01
C TYR A 85 1.17 2.73 2.53
N LEU A 86 0.45 1.68 2.93
CA LEU A 86 -1.01 1.72 3.04
C LEU A 86 -1.37 2.01 4.50
N SER A 87 -2.15 3.07 4.71
CA SER A 87 -2.62 3.50 6.02
C SER A 87 -4.09 3.18 6.18
N TRP A 88 -4.40 2.48 7.27
CA TRP A 88 -5.76 2.22 7.73
C TRP A 88 -6.14 3.20 8.83
N GLY A 89 -7.33 3.74 8.73
CA GLY A 89 -7.87 4.69 9.68
C GLY A 89 -9.38 4.68 9.73
N THR A 90 -9.90 5.32 10.77
CA THR A 90 -11.31 5.68 10.83
C THR A 90 -11.49 7.06 10.22
N VAL A 91 -12.65 7.31 9.64
CA VAL A 91 -13.06 8.64 9.19
C VAL A 91 -14.20 9.11 10.08
N ASP A 92 -14.10 10.30 10.66
CA ASP A 92 -15.19 10.83 11.48
C ASP A 92 -16.26 11.56 10.64
N VAL A 93 -17.28 12.10 11.30
CA VAL A 93 -18.37 12.83 10.65
C VAL A 93 -17.91 14.11 9.93
N SER A 94 -16.74 14.65 10.29
CA SER A 94 -16.13 15.81 9.63
C SER A 94 -15.26 15.42 8.43
N GLY A 95 -15.10 14.12 8.17
CA GLY A 95 -14.20 13.60 7.14
C GLY A 95 -12.75 13.49 7.60
N THR A 96 -12.46 13.67 8.89
CA THR A 96 -11.09 13.59 9.40
C THR A 96 -10.64 12.15 9.50
N PHE A 97 -9.55 11.81 8.82
CA PHE A 97 -8.93 10.49 8.86
C PHE A 97 -8.00 10.35 10.07
N THR A 98 -8.26 9.37 10.92
CA THR A 98 -7.40 9.02 12.07
C THR A 98 -6.80 7.64 11.87
N MET A 99 -5.50 7.60 11.57
CA MET A 99 -4.76 6.36 11.32
C MET A 99 -4.57 5.53 12.61
N PHE A 100 -4.84 4.23 12.55
CA PHE A 100 -4.54 3.30 13.65
C PHE A 100 -3.63 2.12 13.23
N ARG A 101 -3.43 1.89 11.92
CA ARG A 101 -2.68 0.72 11.43
C ARG A 101 -2.07 0.99 10.06
N ARG A 102 -0.97 0.30 9.73
CA ARG A 102 -0.29 0.41 8.43
C ARG A 102 0.20 -0.93 7.91
N ALA A 103 0.20 -1.06 6.59
CA ALA A 103 0.93 -2.05 5.82
C ALA A 103 2.07 -1.38 5.02
N LYS A 104 3.16 -2.11 4.83
CA LYS A 104 4.35 -1.71 4.06
C LYS A 104 4.46 -2.62 2.86
N LEU A 105 4.11 -2.14 1.68
CA LEU A 105 4.28 -2.88 0.43
C LEU A 105 5.75 -2.82 0.04
N MET A 106 6.47 -3.90 0.27
CA MET A 106 7.93 -3.93 0.15
C MET A 106 8.33 -3.91 -1.32
N LEU A 107 9.23 -2.98 -1.68
CA LEU A 107 9.73 -2.81 -3.06
C LEU A 107 11.11 -3.47 -3.25
N ASP A 108 11.82 -3.76 -2.17
CA ASP A 108 13.13 -4.41 -2.17
C ASP A 108 13.06 -5.92 -2.40
N VAL A 109 11.88 -6.52 -2.31
CA VAL A 109 11.62 -7.93 -2.59
C VAL A 109 11.16 -8.19 -4.03
N ILE A 110 11.08 -7.15 -4.87
CA ILE A 110 10.66 -7.28 -6.26
C ILE A 110 11.78 -7.94 -7.07
N PRO A 111 11.49 -9.00 -7.85
CA PRO A 111 12.49 -9.62 -8.72
C PRO A 111 13.09 -8.61 -9.71
N ALA A 112 14.41 -8.65 -9.91
CA ALA A 112 15.14 -7.67 -10.69
C ALA A 112 14.66 -7.61 -12.15
N GLU A 113 14.28 -8.75 -12.72
CA GLU A 113 13.74 -8.89 -14.06
C GLU A 113 12.37 -8.20 -14.21
N VAL A 114 11.50 -8.31 -13.21
CA VAL A 114 10.20 -7.61 -13.18
C VAL A 114 10.45 -6.11 -13.13
N LEU A 115 11.37 -5.67 -12.28
CA LEU A 115 11.68 -4.26 -12.14
C LEU A 115 12.34 -3.67 -13.41
N ALA A 116 13.19 -4.44 -14.09
CA ALA A 116 13.80 -4.05 -15.37
C ALA A 116 12.76 -3.86 -16.47
N VAL A 117 11.82 -4.80 -16.61
CA VAL A 117 10.73 -4.68 -17.58
C VAL A 117 9.84 -3.49 -17.22
N ALA A 118 9.46 -3.32 -15.95
CA ALA A 118 8.63 -2.20 -15.52
C ALA A 118 9.30 -0.83 -15.71
N ALA A 119 10.62 -0.74 -15.46
CA ALA A 119 11.37 0.49 -15.69
C ALA A 119 11.44 0.87 -17.18
N ARG A 120 11.59 -0.12 -18.06
CA ARG A 120 11.60 0.05 -19.51
C ARG A 120 10.21 0.39 -20.06
N ASP A 121 9.19 -0.36 -19.64
CA ASP A 121 7.84 -0.29 -20.21
C ASP A 121 6.94 0.70 -19.45
N GLY A 122 7.42 1.25 -18.34
CA GLY A 122 6.85 2.40 -17.65
C GLY A 122 5.85 2.08 -16.56
N LEU A 123 5.52 0.80 -16.28
CA LEU A 123 4.52 0.42 -15.28
C LEU A 123 4.96 -0.79 -14.44
N LEU A 124 4.92 -0.62 -13.12
CA LEU A 124 5.01 -1.69 -12.13
C LEU A 124 3.63 -1.88 -11.47
N VAL A 125 3.11 -3.10 -11.43
CA VAL A 125 1.79 -3.41 -10.85
C VAL A 125 1.95 -4.32 -9.63
N GLY A 126 1.46 -3.88 -8.47
CA GLY A 126 1.34 -4.69 -7.26
C GLY A 126 -0.11 -5.11 -7.03
N ARG A 127 -0.37 -6.41 -6.89
CA ARG A 127 -1.71 -6.96 -6.63
C ARG A 127 -1.77 -7.68 -5.29
N LEU A 128 -2.77 -7.39 -4.47
CA LEU A 128 -2.90 -7.93 -3.12
C LEU A 128 -4.36 -7.97 -2.63
N GLY A 129 -4.64 -8.86 -1.68
CA GLY A 129 -5.79 -8.76 -0.78
C GLY A 129 -5.51 -7.80 0.37
N LEU A 130 -6.53 -7.20 0.97
CA LEU A 130 -6.40 -6.20 2.04
C LEU A 130 -6.91 -6.68 3.41
N THR A 131 -7.33 -7.93 3.49
CA THR A 131 -7.74 -8.60 4.73
C THR A 131 -6.60 -9.47 5.27
N ASP A 132 -6.33 -9.37 6.57
CA ASP A 132 -5.37 -10.19 7.31
C ASP A 132 -5.98 -11.57 7.65
N PRO A 133 -5.18 -12.57 8.05
CA PRO A 133 -5.70 -13.90 8.40
C PRO A 133 -6.71 -13.93 9.57
N GLN A 134 -6.86 -12.83 10.32
CA GLN A 134 -7.84 -12.68 11.40
C GLN A 134 -9.11 -11.96 10.93
N GLY A 135 -9.26 -11.69 9.63
CA GLY A 135 -10.40 -10.99 9.05
C GLY A 135 -10.35 -9.46 9.22
N GLY A 136 -9.23 -8.90 9.64
CA GLY A 136 -9.07 -7.45 9.86
C GLY A 136 -8.16 -6.78 8.83
N PRO A 137 -7.87 -5.47 8.96
CA PRO A 137 -7.05 -4.80 7.96
C PRO A 137 -5.59 -5.27 7.90
N LEU A 138 -5.13 -5.58 6.68
CA LEU A 138 -3.75 -6.00 6.38
C LEU A 138 -2.73 -5.00 6.94
N CYS A 139 -1.64 -5.51 7.52
CA CYS A 139 -0.66 -4.68 8.21
C CYS A 139 0.76 -5.23 8.13
N ALA A 140 1.69 -4.53 8.81
CA ALA A 140 3.10 -4.89 8.92
C ALA A 140 3.80 -4.92 7.54
N ARG A 141 4.72 -5.85 7.32
CA ARG A 141 5.41 -6.00 6.02
C ARG A 141 4.58 -6.88 5.11
N VAL A 142 4.36 -6.41 3.89
CA VAL A 142 3.65 -7.11 2.83
C VAL A 142 4.67 -7.44 1.74
N GLU A 143 4.96 -8.73 1.66
CA GLU A 143 5.92 -9.36 0.75
C GLU A 143 5.22 -10.57 0.10
N PRO A 144 5.71 -11.12 -1.02
CA PRO A 144 5.18 -12.37 -1.55
C PRO A 144 5.11 -13.47 -0.48
N PRO A 145 4.03 -14.28 -0.44
CA PRO A 145 2.95 -14.38 -1.42
C PRO A 145 1.77 -13.42 -1.20
N LEU A 146 1.80 -12.54 -0.19
CA LEU A 146 0.67 -11.62 0.10
C LEU A 146 0.47 -10.55 -0.97
N ILE A 147 1.52 -10.23 -1.71
CA ILE A 147 1.50 -9.32 -2.87
C ILE A 147 2.20 -9.98 -4.05
N THR A 148 1.63 -9.83 -5.23
CA THR A 148 2.25 -10.20 -6.50
C THR A 148 2.67 -8.95 -7.25
N TRP A 149 3.95 -8.88 -7.63
CA TRP A 149 4.50 -7.79 -8.45
C TRP A 149 4.67 -8.26 -9.89
N THR A 150 4.19 -7.46 -10.84
CA THR A 150 4.31 -7.72 -12.28
C THR A 150 4.67 -6.44 -13.01
N ALA A 151 5.38 -6.57 -14.14
CA ALA A 151 5.59 -5.45 -15.03
C ALA A 151 4.40 -5.31 -15.99
N GLY A 152 4.10 -4.07 -16.37
CA GLY A 152 3.13 -3.74 -17.41
C GLY A 152 3.68 -2.65 -18.31
N ARG A 153 2.87 -2.23 -19.28
CA ARG A 153 3.16 -1.08 -20.15
C ARG A 153 2.33 0.11 -19.70
N ALA A 154 2.95 1.28 -19.61
CA ALA A 154 2.22 2.53 -19.49
C ALA A 154 1.60 2.87 -20.86
N GLU A 155 0.28 3.04 -20.90
CA GLU A 155 -0.40 3.70 -22.01
C GLU A 155 -0.07 5.20 -22.04
#